data_AF-A0A7V2JN34-F1
#
_entry.id   AF-A0A7V2JN34-F1
#
_cell.length_a   1.000
_cell.length_b   1.000
_cell.length_c   1.000
_cell.angle_alpha   90.00
_cell.angle_beta   90.00
_cell.angle_gamma   90.00
#
_symmetry.space_group_name_H-M   'P 1'
#
loop_
_entity.id
_entity.type
_entity.pdbx_description
1 polymer ?
#
loop_
_entity_poly.entity_id
_entity_poly.type
_entity_poly.pdbx_seq_one_letter_code
_entity_poly.pdbx_strand_id
1 'polypeptide(L)' 'TLAGQPFVKDPDIRVGKLLDKANAKVNRFERFEVGEGMEKRDEDFAAEVMSQVKGE' A
#
# COMPACT_ATOMS: atom_id res chain seq x y z
N THR A 1 -3.81 -0.85 -14.11
CA THR A 1 -4.51 0.45 -14.14
C THR A 1 -5.74 0.39 -13.24
N LEU A 2 -6.23 1.51 -12.70
CA LEU A 2 -7.40 1.54 -11.81
C LEU A 2 -8.62 0.82 -12.41
N ALA A 3 -8.97 1.10 -13.67
CA ALA A 3 -10.15 0.54 -14.33
C ALA A 3 -10.12 -0.99 -14.49
N GLY A 4 -8.93 -1.61 -14.54
CA GLY A 4 -8.78 -3.05 -14.70
C GLY A 4 -8.86 -3.85 -13.40
N GLN A 5 -8.79 -3.18 -12.24
CA GLN A 5 -8.79 -3.83 -10.94
C GLN A 5 -10.20 -4.33 -10.55
N PRO A 6 -10.30 -5.46 -9.82
CA PRO A 6 -11.53 -5.83 -9.12
C PRO A 6 -11.98 -4.72 -8.16
N PHE A 7 -13.28 -4.53 -8.01
CA PHE A 7 -13.81 -3.57 -7.07
C PHE A 7 -13.83 -4.16 -5.65
N VAL A 8 -13.28 -3.45 -4.67
CA VAL A 8 -13.09 -3.97 -3.31
C VAL A 8 -14.41 -4.38 -2.62
N LYS A 9 -15.53 -3.70 -2.93
CA LYS A 9 -16.84 -4.03 -2.34
C LYS A 9 -17.58 -5.14 -3.08
N ASP A 10 -17.18 -5.44 -4.32
CA ASP A 10 -17.76 -6.47 -5.16
C ASP A 10 -16.66 -6.98 -6.12
N PRO A 11 -15.91 -8.01 -5.72
CA PRO A 11 -14.75 -8.49 -6.47
C PRO A 11 -15.10 -9.08 -7.84
N ASP A 12 -16.37 -9.41 -8.10
CA ASP A 12 -16.84 -9.98 -9.36
C ASP A 12 -16.92 -8.92 -10.48
N ILE A 13 -16.95 -7.64 -10.12
CA ILE A 13 -16.94 -6.53 -11.06
C ILE A 13 -15.59 -5.81 -11.05
N ARG A 14 -15.17 -5.34 -12.23
CA ARG A 14 -14.01 -4.44 -12.36
C ARG A 14 -14.44 -2.99 -12.18
N VAL A 15 -13.53 -2.16 -11.67
CA VAL A 15 -13.77 -0.71 -11.46
C VAL A 15 -14.23 0.00 -12.73
N GLY A 16 -13.70 -0.37 -13.90
CA GLY A 16 -14.16 0.19 -15.19
C GLY A 16 -15.64 -0.08 -15.47
N LYS A 17 -16.07 -1.35 -15.28
CA LYS A 17 -17.49 -1.73 -15.47
C LYS A 17 -18.42 -1.00 -14.50
N LEU A 18 -17.94 -0.72 -13.29
CA LEU A 18 -18.71 0.06 -12.30
C LEU A 18 -18.90 1.51 -12.79
N LEU A 19 -17.84 2.14 -13.29
CA LEU A 19 -17.90 3.51 -13.82
C LEU A 19 -18.81 3.62 -15.04
N ASP A 20 -18.73 2.65 -15.96
CA ASP A 20 -19.60 2.60 -17.15
C ASP A 20 -21.08 2.49 -16.75
N LYS A 21 -21.41 1.60 -15.80
CA LYS A 21 -22.78 1.45 -15.27
C LYS A 21 -23.30 2.74 -14.62
N ALA A 22 -22.42 3.54 -14.04
CA ALA A 22 -22.76 4.79 -13.38
C ALA A 22 -22.69 6.02 -14.31
N ASN A 23 -22.33 5.84 -15.58
CA ASN A 23 -22.02 6.92 -16.54
C ASN A 23 -21.04 7.95 -15.95
N ALA A 24 -20.02 7.46 -15.23
CA ALA A 24 -19.05 8.26 -14.48
C ALA A 24 -17.63 8.07 -15.03
N LYS A 25 -16.73 9.01 -14.71
CA LYS A 25 -15.31 8.94 -15.09
C LYS A 25 -14.42 9.30 -13.91
N VAL A 26 -13.26 8.65 -13.84
CA VAL A 26 -12.20 9.01 -12.87
C VAL A 26 -11.22 9.93 -13.59
N ASN A 27 -11.10 11.16 -13.11
CA ASN A 27 -10.20 12.16 -13.69
C ASN A 27 -8.76 12.00 -13.17
N ARG A 28 -8.59 11.74 -11.87
CA ARG A 28 -7.28 11.60 -11.22
C ARG A 28 -7.43 10.89 -9.87
N PHE A 29 -6.38 10.19 -9.45
CA PHE A 29 -6.23 9.70 -8.08
C PHE A 29 -4.75 9.81 -7.66
N GLU A 30 -4.53 9.98 -6.37
CA GLU A 30 -3.22 9.90 -5.72
C GLU A 30 -3.39 8.97 -4.50
N ARG A 31 -2.37 8.16 -4.21
CA ARG A 31 -2.32 7.31 -3.03
C ARG A 31 -1.02 7.62 -2.31
N PHE A 32 -1.12 8.09 -1.08
CA PHE A 32 0.02 8.26 -0.19
C PHE A 32 0.09 7.09 0.77
N GLU A 33 1.29 6.59 1.03
CA GLU A 33 1.55 5.57 2.03
C GLU A 33 2.67 6.02 2.97
N VAL A 34 2.53 5.72 4.26
CA VAL A 34 3.55 6.05 5.25
C VAL A 34 4.80 5.23 4.94
N GLY A 35 5.94 5.90 4.78
CA GLY A 35 7.20 5.26 4.43
C GLY A 35 7.39 4.98 2.94
N GLU A 36 6.51 5.49 2.07
CA GLU A 36 6.71 5.40 0.62
C GLU A 36 8.05 6.05 0.22
N GLY A 37 8.93 5.25 -0.40
CA GLY A 37 10.28 5.69 -0.79
C GLY A 37 11.33 5.67 0.33
N MET A 38 10.98 5.25 1.55
CA MET A 38 11.94 5.05 2.64
C MET A 38 12.43 3.60 2.65
N GLU A 39 13.74 3.40 2.83
CA GLU A 39 14.28 2.07 3.08
C GLU A 39 13.79 1.57 4.45
N LYS A 40 13.19 0.38 4.46
CA LYS A 40 12.76 -0.25 5.70
C LYS A 40 14.02 -0.67 6.46
N ARG A 41 14.23 -0.07 7.63
CA ARG A 41 15.27 -0.52 8.54
C ARG A 41 14.83 -1.85 9.15
N ASP A 42 15.61 -2.89 8.87
CA ASP A 42 15.51 -4.15 9.60
C ASP A 42 16.56 -4.13 10.71
N GLU A 43 16.11 -3.88 11.94
CA GLU A 43 16.96 -3.84 13.13
C GLU A 43 16.82 -5.16 13.89
N ASP A 44 17.94 -5.85 14.14
CA ASP A 44 17.98 -7.05 14.96
C ASP A 44 18.01 -6.65 16.44
N PHE A 45 16.84 -6.70 17.06
CA PHE A 45 16.64 -6.39 18.47
C PHE A 45 17.56 -7.22 19.39
N ALA A 46 17.84 -8.48 19.05
CA ALA A 46 18.71 -9.31 19.88
C ALA A 46 20.17 -8.84 19.81
N ALA A 47 20.65 -8.46 18.62
CA ALA A 47 21.97 -7.88 18.45
C ALA A 47 22.11 -6.53 19.18
N GLU A 48 21.07 -5.68 19.10
CA GLU A 48 21.05 -4.39 19.80
C GLU A 48 21.11 -4.58 21.32
N VAL A 49 20.26 -5.44 21.90
CA VAL A 49 20.27 -5.74 23.34
C VAL A 49 21.63 -6.31 23.78
N MET A 50 22.21 -7.23 23.01
CA MET A 50 23.52 -7.79 23.33
C MET A 50 24.65 -6.76 23.27
N SER A 51 24.56 -5.78 22.38
CA SER A 51 25.53 -4.67 22.30
C SER A 51 25.45 -3.75 23.53
N GLN A 52 24.24 -3.48 24.04
CA GLN A 52 24.04 -2.66 25.24
C GLN A 52 24.49 -3.38 26.52
N VAL A 53 24.30 -4.70 26.61
CA VAL A 53 24.71 -5.52 27.77
C VAL A 53 26.21 -5.78 27.80
N LYS A 54 26.85 -5.94 26.63
CA LYS A 54 28.29 -6.21 26.57
C LYS A 54 29.17 -5.01 26.90
N GLY A 55 28.60 -3.80 26.89
CA GLY A 55 29.33 -2.56 27.16
C GLY A 55 30.41 -2.29 26.12
N GLU A 56 30.75 -1.02 25.91
CA GLU A 56 32.14 -0.70 25.60
C GLU A 56 33.02 -0.98 26.83
#